data_AF-C6SF99-F1
#
_entry.id   AF-C6SF99-F1
#
_cell.length_a   1.000
_cell.length_b   1.000
_cell.length_c   1.000
_cell.angle_alpha   90.00
_cell.angle_beta   90.00
_cell.angle_gamma   90.00
#
_symmetry.space_group_name_H-M   'P 1'
#
loop_
_entity.id
_entity.type
_entity.pdbx_description
1 polymer ?
#
loop_
_entity_poly.entity_id
_entity_poly.type
_entity_poly.pdbx_seq_one_letter_code
_entity_poly.pdbx_strand_id
1 'polypeptide(L)'
;MDGWAINLQVKKGVVHKIRPGVWYSINKKNMPMFECLEDFVSAIEETVYQNPATRHNASLWKKKFEEAYKKHYNRSISIPRWHEIAHKYKKK
;
A
#
# COMPACT_ATOMS: atom_id res chain seq x y z
N MET A 1 5.24 2.91 -11.59
CA MET A 1 4.57 1.79 -10.91
C MET A 1 3.19 1.68 -11.53
N ASP A 2 3.12 1.04 -12.68
CA ASP A 2 1.87 0.87 -13.41
C ASP A 2 1.25 -0.47 -12.99
N GLY A 3 -0.05 -0.48 -12.70
CA GLY A 3 -0.80 -1.70 -12.34
C GLY A 3 -0.72 -2.22 -10.91
N TRP A 4 0.06 -1.62 -9.99
CA TRP A 4 0.16 -2.05 -8.58
C TRP A 4 -0.10 -0.91 -7.59
N ALA A 5 -0.67 -1.16 -6.42
CA ALA A 5 -0.94 -0.12 -5.42
C ALA A 5 0.34 0.47 -4.78
N ILE A 6 1.35 -0.35 -4.51
CA ILE A 6 2.66 0.07 -3.99
C ILE A 6 3.81 -0.20 -4.97
N ASN A 7 4.94 0.50 -4.79
CA ASN A 7 6.10 0.37 -5.67
C ASN A 7 6.79 -0.96 -5.42
N LEU A 8 6.83 -1.80 -6.45
CA LEU A 8 7.32 -3.17 -6.35
C LEU A 8 8.36 -3.46 -7.43
N GLN A 9 9.29 -4.36 -7.11
CA GLN A 9 10.07 -5.08 -8.10
C GLN A 9 9.27 -6.30 -8.54
N VAL A 10 8.81 -6.29 -9.79
CA VAL A 10 8.10 -7.41 -10.42
C VAL A 10 8.96 -7.98 -11.54
N LYS A 11 9.20 -9.30 -11.53
CA LYS A 11 9.95 -10.01 -12.58
C LYS A 11 9.12 -11.17 -13.08
N LYS A 12 8.89 -11.25 -14.40
CA LYS A 12 8.05 -12.28 -15.02
C LYS A 12 6.68 -12.44 -14.33
N GLY A 13 6.05 -11.32 -13.93
CA GLY A 13 4.76 -11.32 -13.22
C GLY A 13 4.81 -11.68 -11.74
N VAL A 14 5.98 -12.04 -11.20
CA VAL A 14 6.16 -12.39 -9.78
C VAL A 14 6.65 -11.17 -8.99
N VAL A 15 5.94 -10.86 -7.91
CA VAL A 15 6.30 -9.79 -6.96
C VAL A 15 7.46 -10.26 -6.07
N HIS A 16 8.48 -9.42 -5.90
CA HIS A 16 9.65 -9.72 -5.05
C HIS A 16 9.81 -8.79 -3.86
N LYS A 17 10.22 -7.53 -4.09
CA LYS A 17 10.58 -6.57 -3.04
C LYS A 17 9.84 -5.25 -3.22
N ILE A 18 9.47 -4.61 -2.12
CA ILE A 18 9.05 -3.20 -2.12
C ILE A 18 10.24 -2.33 -2.55
N ARG A 19 10.00 -1.33 -3.38
CA ARG A 19 11.02 -0.43 -3.92
C ARG A 19 10.82 0.99 -3.38
N PRO A 20 11.87 1.66 -2.91
CA PRO A 20 11.75 3.04 -2.46
C PRO A 20 11.41 3.96 -3.63
N GLY A 21 10.70 5.04 -3.34
CA GLY A 21 10.61 6.18 -4.23
C GLY A 21 11.76 7.16 -4.02
N VAL A 22 11.73 8.27 -4.76
CA VAL A 22 12.75 9.33 -4.69
C VAL A 22 12.22 10.49 -3.84
N TRP A 23 12.23 10.34 -2.52
CA TRP A 23 11.61 11.30 -1.57
C TRP A 23 12.37 12.63 -1.47
N TYR A 24 13.68 12.61 -1.75
CA TYR A 24 14.56 13.78 -1.66
C TYR A 24 14.51 14.70 -2.89
N SER A 25 13.79 14.30 -3.95
CA SER A 25 13.70 15.09 -5.17
C SER A 25 12.84 16.33 -4.96
N ILE A 26 13.38 17.51 -5.25
CA ILE A 26 12.64 18.78 -5.25
C ILE A 26 11.60 18.81 -6.40
N ASN A 27 11.87 18.09 -7.50
CA ASN A 27 10.96 18.02 -8.62
C ASN A 27 9.67 17.26 -8.23
N LYS A 28 8.54 17.96 -8.24
CA LYS A 28 7.22 17.39 -7.98
C LYS A 28 6.83 16.45 -9.11
N LYS A 29 6.93 15.14 -8.87
CA LYS A 29 6.50 14.10 -9.81
C LYS A 29 5.02 13.77 -9.61
N ASN A 30 4.42 13.15 -10.61
CA ASN A 30 3.03 12.69 -10.58
C ASN A 30 2.78 11.49 -9.64
N MET A 31 3.84 10.94 -9.04
CA MET A 31 3.78 9.87 -8.05
C MET A 31 4.52 10.35 -6.79
N PRO A 32 3.85 11.10 -5.90
CA PRO A 32 4.45 11.55 -4.64
C PRO A 32 4.65 10.37 -3.68
N MET A 33 5.37 10.61 -2.58
CA MET A 33 5.45 9.65 -1.48
C MET A 33 4.12 9.62 -0.71
N PHE A 34 3.88 8.55 0.03
CA PHE A 34 2.71 8.47 0.91
C PHE A 34 2.76 9.58 1.97
N GLU A 35 1.61 10.17 2.24
CA GLU A 35 1.48 11.35 3.10
C GLU A 35 1.40 10.95 4.58
N CYS A 36 0.84 9.78 4.86
CA CYS A 36 0.74 9.21 6.19
C CYS A 36 0.91 7.68 6.20
N LEU A 37 0.91 7.11 7.41
CA LEU A 37 0.99 5.68 7.63
C LEU A 37 -0.21 4.94 7.05
N GLU A 38 -1.41 5.49 7.26
CA GLU A 38 -2.68 4.88 6.86
C GLU A 38 -2.77 4.70 5.35
N ASP A 39 -2.32 5.70 4.58
CA ASP A 39 -2.26 5.64 3.12
C ASP A 39 -1.26 4.57 2.64
N PHE A 40 -0.10 4.48 3.29
CA PHE A 40 0.90 3.45 3.00
C PHE A 40 0.34 2.05 3.28
N VAL A 41 -0.30 1.84 4.43
CA VAL A 41 -0.90 0.56 4.82
C VAL A 41 -2.04 0.17 3.89
N SER A 42 -2.87 1.13 3.46
CA SER A 42 -3.93 0.91 2.47
C SER A 42 -3.36 0.40 1.13
N ALA A 43 -2.22 0.95 0.69
CA ALA A 43 -1.54 0.45 -0.51
C ALA A 43 -0.99 -0.98 -0.32
N ILE A 44 -0.54 -1.35 0.88
CA ILE A 44 -0.12 -2.72 1.20
C ILE A 44 -1.32 -3.67 1.15
N GLU A 45 -2.44 -3.33 1.78
CA GLU A 45 -3.67 -4.14 1.78
C GLU A 45 -4.10 -4.48 0.35
N GLU A 46 -4.21 -3.46 -0.49
CA GLU A 46 -4.60 -3.66 -1.89
C GLU A 46 -3.56 -4.51 -2.64
N THR A 47 -2.27 -4.32 -2.37
CA THR A 47 -1.20 -5.12 -2.98
C THR A 47 -1.31 -6.60 -2.59
N VAL A 48 -1.71 -6.90 -1.34
CA VAL A 48 -1.94 -8.28 -0.88
C VAL A 48 -3.05 -8.95 -1.70
N TYR A 49 -4.12 -8.20 -2.01
CA TYR A 49 -5.21 -8.66 -2.88
C TYR A 49 -4.78 -8.81 -4.34
N GLN A 50 -4.06 -7.82 -4.90
CA GLN A 50 -3.59 -7.83 -6.28
C GLN A 50 -2.66 -9.01 -6.56
N ASN A 51 -1.74 -9.31 -5.65
CA ASN A 51 -0.72 -10.35 -5.83
C ASN A 51 -1.31 -11.77 -5.67
N PRO A 52 -1.30 -12.61 -6.73
CA PRO A 52 -1.83 -13.98 -6.65
C PRO A 52 -1.20 -14.82 -5.53
N ALA A 53 0.09 -14.60 -5.21
CA ALA A 53 0.78 -15.35 -4.17
C ALA A 53 0.24 -15.07 -2.77
N THR A 54 -0.31 -13.88 -2.52
CA THR A 54 -0.80 -13.45 -1.21
C THR A 54 -2.33 -13.32 -1.15
N ARG A 55 -3.03 -13.36 -2.28
CA ARG A 55 -4.48 -13.15 -2.36
C ARG A 55 -5.30 -14.04 -1.44
N HIS A 56 -4.84 -15.26 -1.16
CA HIS A 56 -5.52 -16.22 -0.29
C HIS A 56 -5.79 -15.71 1.14
N ASN A 57 -5.01 -14.75 1.63
CA ASN A 57 -5.18 -14.16 2.97
C ASN A 57 -5.71 -12.71 2.95
N ALA A 58 -6.02 -12.17 1.78
CA ALA A 58 -6.39 -10.75 1.61
C ALA A 58 -7.70 -10.38 2.33
N SER A 59 -8.71 -11.26 2.31
CA SER A 59 -10.05 -10.94 2.82
C SER A 59 -10.08 -10.51 4.30
N LEU A 60 -9.21 -11.06 5.14
CA LEU A 60 -9.15 -10.75 6.57
C LEU A 60 -8.00 -9.78 6.92
N TRP A 61 -7.23 -9.33 5.93
CA TRP A 61 -5.96 -8.64 6.16
C TRP A 61 -6.15 -7.34 6.96
N LYS A 62 -7.08 -6.48 6.51
CA LYS A 62 -7.39 -5.21 7.17
C LYS A 62 -7.80 -5.37 8.63
N LYS A 63 -8.79 -6.23 8.89
CA LYS A 63 -9.28 -6.49 10.25
C LYS A 63 -8.16 -6.99 11.16
N LYS A 64 -7.36 -7.95 10.68
CA LYS A 64 -6.22 -8.48 11.44
C LYS A 64 -5.17 -7.41 11.74
N PHE A 65 -4.88 -6.52 10.79
CA PHE A 65 -3.94 -5.43 10.98
C PHE A 65 -4.46 -4.41 12.02
N GLU A 66 -5.71 -3.96 11.90
CA GLU A 66 -6.30 -2.99 12.82
C GLU A 66 -6.39 -3.53 14.26
N GLU A 67 -6.78 -4.81 14.43
CA GLU A 67 -6.78 -5.48 15.73
C GLU A 67 -5.38 -5.61 16.33
N ALA A 68 -4.39 -6.00 15.52
CA ALA A 68 -3.00 -6.08 15.96
C ALA A 68 -2.46 -4.69 16.36
N TYR A 69 -2.70 -3.66 15.54
CA TYR A 69 -2.28 -2.30 15.83
C TYR A 69 -2.89 -1.79 17.15
N LYS A 70 -4.20 -2.01 17.35
CA LYS A 70 -4.88 -1.66 18.60
C LYS A 70 -4.30 -2.39 19.81
N LYS A 71 -4.00 -3.68 19.68
CA LYS A 71 -3.41 -4.47 20.76
C LYS A 71 -2.00 -3.97 21.15
N HIS A 72 -1.18 -3.62 20.17
CA HIS A 72 0.20 -3.19 20.40
C HIS A 72 0.32 -1.74 20.86
N TYR A 73 -0.49 -0.84 20.32
CA TYR A 73 -0.39 0.61 20.58
C TYR A 73 -1.47 1.14 21.52
N ASN A 74 -2.38 0.27 21.99
CA ASN A 74 -3.56 0.63 22.78
C ASN A 74 -4.40 1.78 22.16
N ARG A 75 -4.38 1.87 20.82
CA ARG A 75 -5.04 2.92 20.05
C ARG A 75 -5.53 2.34 18.72
N SER A 76 -6.77 2.62 18.35
CA SER A 76 -7.30 2.24 17.05
C SER A 76 -6.68 3.06 15.92
N ILE A 77 -6.48 2.41 14.79
CA ILE A 77 -6.11 3.03 13.51
C ILE A 77 -7.25 2.76 12.51
N SER A 78 -7.49 3.69 11.58
CA SER A 78 -8.50 3.55 10.54
C SER A 78 -7.81 3.54 9.19
N ILE A 79 -7.82 2.39 8.51
CA ILE A 79 -7.18 2.26 7.20
C ILE A 79 -8.21 2.61 6.10
N PRO A 80 -7.97 3.60 5.23
CA PRO A 80 -8.90 3.92 4.14
C PRO A 80 -8.88 2.83 3.07
N ARG A 81 -9.92 2.74 2.24
CA ARG A 81 -9.89 1.84 1.08
C ARG A 81 -8.99 2.43 0.01
N TRP A 82 -8.11 1.61 -0.59
CA TRP A 82 -7.16 2.10 -1.59
C TRP A 82 -7.84 2.84 -2.74
N HIS A 83 -8.99 2.33 -3.23
CA HIS A 83 -9.75 2.95 -4.31
C HIS A 83 -10.14 4.42 -4.03
N GLU A 84 -10.39 4.78 -2.76
CA GLU A 84 -10.79 6.14 -2.37
C GLU A 84 -9.60 7.11 -2.40
N ILE A 85 -8.39 6.62 -2.13
CA ILE A 85 -7.18 7.44 -1.99
C ILE A 85 -6.18 7.29 -3.15
N ALA A 86 -6.39 6.34 -4.06
CA ALA A 86 -5.46 6.03 -5.15
C ALA A 86 -5.16 7.25 -6.03
N HIS A 87 -6.13 8.14 -6.20
CA HIS A 87 -6.00 9.37 -6.98
C HIS A 87 -4.93 10.34 -6.44
N LYS A 88 -4.55 10.23 -5.15
CA LYS A 88 -3.45 11.01 -4.56
C LYS A 88 -2.07 10.54 -5.05
N TYR A 89 -1.95 9.28 -5.46
CA TYR A 89 -0.66 8.61 -5.72
C TYR A 89 -0.52 8.08 -7.15
N LYS A 90 -1.59 8.15 -7.95
CA LYS A 90 -1.65 7.66 -9.32
C LYS A 90 -2.09 8.79 -10.25
N LYS A 91 -1.47 8.81 -11.43
CA LYS A 91 -2.03 9.56 -12.56
C LYS A 91 -3.17 8.72 -13.16
N LYS A 92 -4.23 9.39 -13.61
CA LYS A 92 -5.20 8.79 -14.53
C LYS A 92 -4.53 8.50 -15.87
#